data_AF-A0A2P6WID4-F1
#
_entry.id   AF-A0A2P6WID4-F1
#
_cell.length_a   1.000
_cell.length_b   1.000
_cell.length_c   1.000
_cell.angle_alpha   90.00
_cell.angle_beta   90.00
_cell.angle_gamma   90.00
#
_symmetry.space_group_name_H-M   'P 1'
#
loop_
_entity.id
_entity.type
_entity.pdbx_description
1 polymer ?
#
loop_
_entity_poly.entity_id
_entity_poly.type
_entity_poly.pdbx_seq_one_letter_code
_entity_poly.pdbx_strand_id
1 'polypeptide(L)' 'MKNKIATLQTSNMELKYCERCGNIWLRRAGSERKHCAPCAKVETSLLIGDPAAFLQVWTRLRAQVQA' A
#
# COMPACT_ATOMS: atom_id res chain seq x y z
N MET A 1 6.96 -37.19 17.24
CA MET A 1 6.94 -36.27 16.08
C MET A 1 7.56 -34.95 16.52
N LYS A 2 8.69 -34.51 15.94
CA LYS A 2 9.40 -33.29 16.35
C LYS A 2 8.81 -32.08 15.60
N ASN A 3 7.95 -31.30 16.25
CA ASN A 3 7.41 -30.07 15.67
C ASN A 3 8.51 -29.00 15.65
N LYS A 4 9.00 -28.65 14.45
CA LYS A 4 9.80 -27.44 14.23
C LYS A 4 8.88 -26.25 14.33
N ILE A 5 8.87 -25.58 15.48
CA ILE A 5 8.30 -24.23 15.59
C ILE A 5 9.27 -23.30 14.86
N ALA A 6 8.88 -22.84 13.68
CA ALA A 6 9.65 -21.84 12.95
C ALA A 6 9.53 -20.50 13.71
N THR A 7 10.67 -19.97 14.15
CA THR A 7 10.73 -18.66 14.79
C THR A 7 10.34 -17.59 13.76
N LEU A 8 9.12 -17.04 13.86
CA LEU A 8 8.68 -15.93 13.03
C LEU A 8 9.45 -14.67 13.43
N GLN A 9 10.31 -14.18 12.53
CA GLN A 9 10.97 -12.89 12.72
C GLN A 9 9.93 -11.78 12.70
N THR A 10 9.73 -11.13 13.85
CA THR A 10 8.78 -10.03 14.01
C THR A 10 9.31 -8.82 13.26
N SER A 11 8.72 -8.49 12.11
CA SER A 11 9.03 -7.25 11.40
C SER A 11 8.25 -6.11 12.05
N ASN A 12 8.93 -5.04 12.46
CA ASN A 12 8.27 -3.85 12.98
C ASN A 12 7.45 -3.19 11.86
N MET A 13 6.14 -3.15 12.05
CA MET A 13 5.17 -2.53 11.15
C MET A 13 4.49 -1.36 11.85
N GLU A 14 4.05 -0.37 11.07
CA GLU A 14 3.31 0.79 11.56
C GLU A 14 2.17 1.15 10.59
N LEU A 15 1.16 1.83 11.11
CA LEU A 15 0.08 2.42 10.31
C LEU A 15 0.44 3.85 9.95
N LYS A 16 0.27 4.23 8.68
CA LYS A 16 0.44 5.61 8.20
C LYS A 16 -0.72 5.99 7.28
N TYR A 17 -1.05 7.28 7.24
CA TYR A 17 -1.94 7.83 6.21
C TYR A 17 -1.20 8.00 4.89
N CYS A 18 -1.85 7.64 3.78
CA CYS A 18 -1.36 7.93 2.44
C CYS A 18 -1.52 9.43 2.13
N GLU A 19 -0.42 10.13 1.82
CA GLU A 19 -0.45 11.58 1.53
C GLU A 19 -1.23 11.95 0.26
N ARG A 20 -1.57 10.95 -0.59
CA ARG A 20 -2.32 11.17 -1.84
C ARG A 20 -3.81 10.89 -1.73
N CYS A 21 -4.19 9.81 -1.05
CA CYS A 21 -5.59 9.38 -0.98
C CYS A 21 -6.19 9.37 0.43
N GLY A 22 -5.41 9.73 1.45
CA GLY A 22 -5.85 9.75 2.85
C GLY A 22 -6.10 8.37 3.47
N ASN A 23 -5.93 7.27 2.74
CA ASN A 23 -6.19 5.94 3.29
C ASN A 23 -5.11 5.51 4.30
N ILE A 24 -5.52 4.79 5.34
CA ILE A 24 -4.60 4.17 6.31
C ILE A 24 -4.05 2.88 5.71
N TRP A 25 -2.74 2.68 5.78
CA TRP A 25 -2.10 1.47 5.27
C TRP A 25 -0.95 1.01 6.18
N LEU A 26 -0.73 -0.30 6.20
CA LEU A 26 0.34 -0.94 6.95
C LEU A 26 1.64 -0.88 6.15
N ARG A 27 2.72 -0.45 6.80
CA ARG A 27 4.07 -0.38 6.22
C ARG A 27 5.14 -0.80 7.23
N ARG A 28 6.35 -1.07 6.75
CA ARG A 28 7.52 -1.26 7.64
C ARG A 28 7.82 0.02 8.40
N ALA A 29 8.07 -0.11 9.70
CA ALA A 29 8.50 1.01 10.54
C ALA A 29 9.78 1.64 9.99
N GLY A 30 9.86 2.96 9.99
CA GLY A 30 11.00 3.71 9.44
C GLY A 30 11.11 3.71 7.91
N SER A 31 10.10 3.22 7.17
CA SER A 31 10.08 3.37 5.72
C SER A 31 9.94 4.85 5.31
N GLU A 32 10.53 5.25 4.18
CA GLU A 32 10.33 6.59 3.58
C GLU A 32 9.11 6.65 2.65
N ARG A 33 8.36 5.54 2.49
CA ARG A 33 7.21 5.52 1.58
C ARG A 33 6.06 6.38 2.08
N LYS A 34 5.73 7.43 1.32
CA LYS A 34 4.64 8.40 1.60
C LYS A 34 3.28 7.94 1.08
N HIS A 35 3.28 7.15 0.00
CA HIS A 35 2.08 6.70 -0.70
C HIS A 35 1.81 5.22 -0.45
N CYS A 36 0.53 4.86 -0.31
CA CYS A 36 0.12 3.46 -0.26
C CYS A 36 0.48 2.73 -1.57
N ALA A 37 0.63 1.40 -1.50
CA ALA A 37 1.04 0.59 -2.66
C ALA A 37 0.21 0.87 -3.95
N PRO A 38 -1.12 1.05 -3.90
CA PRO A 38 -1.90 1.46 -5.07
C PRO A 38 -1.50 2.84 -5.62
N CYS A 39 -1.33 3.83 -4.76
CA CYS A 39 -0.95 5.19 -5.17
C CYS A 39 0.46 5.25 -5.75
N ALA A 40 1.41 4.52 -5.17
CA ALA A 40 2.77 4.39 -5.68
C ALA A 40 2.80 3.72 -7.07
N LYS A 41 1.95 2.70 -7.28
CA LYS A 41 1.84 2.04 -8.59
C LYS A 41 1.37 3.01 -9.68
N VAL A 42 0.41 3.88 -9.37
CA VAL A 42 -0.05 4.90 -10.33
C VAL A 42 1.01 5.95 -10.61
N GLU A 43 1.76 6.38 -9.59
CA GLU A 43 2.87 7.31 -9.80
C GLU A 43 3.87 6.73 -10.81
N THR A 44 4.23 5.46 -10.68
CA THR A 44 5.05 4.75 -11.68
C THR A 44 4.35 4.65 -13.05
N SER A 45 3.05 4.35 -13.09
CA SER A 45 2.29 4.27 -14.35
C SER A 45 2.20 5.61 -15.10
N LEU A 46 2.15 6.74 -14.38
CA LEU A 46 2.18 8.07 -14.97
C LEU A 46 3.53 8.37 -15.62
N LEU A 47 4.64 7.92 -15.02
CA LEU A 47 5.98 8.08 -15.58
C LEU A 47 6.18 7.29 -16.88
N ILE A 48 5.51 6.15 -17.03
CA ILE A 48 5.53 5.33 -18.26
C ILE A 48 4.42 5.70 -19.26
N GLY A 49 3.53 6.63 -18.90
CA GLY A 49 2.49 7.15 -19.79
C GLY A 49 1.26 6.25 -19.99
N ASP A 50 0.85 5.46 -18.99
CA ASP A 50 -0.37 4.62 -19.06
C ASP A 50 -1.60 5.28 -18.38
N PRO A 51 -2.60 5.77 -19.13
CA PRO A 51 -3.80 6.40 -18.60
C PRO A 51 -4.75 5.43 -17.87
N ALA A 52 -4.71 4.13 -18.16
CA ALA A 52 -5.61 3.14 -17.55
C ALA A 52 -5.36 2.98 -16.04
N ALA A 53 -4.12 3.24 -15.60
CA ALA A 53 -3.73 3.14 -14.21
C ALA A 53 -4.41 4.16 -13.29
N PHE A 54 -4.69 5.37 -13.79
CA PHE A 54 -5.40 6.41 -13.03
C PHE A 54 -6.82 5.96 -12.66
N LEU A 55 -7.55 5.42 -13.65
CA LEU A 55 -8.91 4.93 -13.45
C LEU A 55 -8.95 3.76 -12.46
N GLN A 56 -7.96 2.85 -12.50
CA GLN A 56 -7.88 1.73 -11.55
C GLN A 56 -7.76 2.19 -10.08
N VAL A 57 -7.00 3.26 -9.81
CA VAL A 57 -6.92 3.83 -8.46
C VAL A 57 -8.21 4.53 -8.06
N TRP A 58 -8.83 5.27 -8.96
CA TRP A 58 -10.11 5.94 -8.67
C TRP A 58 -11.19 4.91 -8.31
N THR A 59 -11.31 3.83 -9.08
CA THR A 59 -12.28 2.76 -8.83
C THR A 59 -12.05 2.09 -7.48
N ARG A 60 -10.79 1.85 -7.10
CA ARG A 60 -10.46 1.23 -5.80
C ARG A 60 -10.69 2.15 -4.62
N LEU A 61 -10.45 3.45 -4.78
CA LEU A 61 -10.71 4.46 -3.74
C LEU A 61 -12.22 4.64 -3.52
N ARG A 62 -13.03 4.67 -4.59
CA ARG A 62 -14.50 4.77 -4.46
C ARG A 62 -15.08 3.58 -3.70
N ALA A 63 -14.58 2.38 -3.94
CA ALA A 63 -15.05 1.15 -3.29
C ALA A 63 -14.77 1.09 -1.77
N GLN A 64 -13.78 1.84 -1.27
CA GLN A 64 -13.43 1.86 0.17
C GLN A 64 -14.06 3.03 0.94
N VAL A 65 -14.56 4.07 0.26
CA VAL A 65 -15.20 5.24 0.88
C VAL A 65 -16.73 5.08 1.00
N GLN A 66 -17.33 4.16 0.24
CA GLN A 66 -18.77 3.87 0.28
C GLN A 66 -19.17 2.70 1.20
N ALA A 67 -18.21 2.12 1.93
CA ALA A 67 -18.43 1.05 2.90
C ALA A 67 -18.15 1.59 4.31
#